data_AF-A0A3M2DLS1-F1
#
_entry.id   AF-A0A3M2DLS1-F1
#
_cell.length_a   1.000
_cell.length_b   1.000
_cell.length_c   1.000
_cell.angle_alpha   90.00
_cell.angle_beta   90.00
_cell.angle_gamma   90.00
#
_symmetry.space_group_name_H-M   'P 1'
#
loop_
_entity.id
_entity.type
_entity.pdbx_description
1 polymer ?
#
loop_
_entity_poly.entity_id
_entity_poly.type
_entity_poly.pdbx_seq_one_letter_code
_entity_poly.pdbx_strand_id
1 'polypeptide(L)'
;MAVQSSLPATLGAATRTMRLVHAALTAGVGIYVVVVAVLVRRPADPQAGAAAIGVLPYAFAAAAVGSLVALVVLRRKMMPAREPPAQLADRIADDDPLPEPARRALGKVFAASIVTWALAESVAIYGFVLGILLRDVRPMLPFAAVSIAVLLAYAPRRALLEAAVRAARR
;
A
#
# COMPACT_ATOMS: atom_id res chain seq x y z
N MET A 1 -20.72 -29.42 15.01
CA MET A 1 -21.19 -28.03 15.15
C MET A 1 -19.99 -27.11 14.98
N ALA A 2 -19.91 -26.35 13.89
CA ALA A 2 -18.83 -25.40 13.69
C ALA A 2 -19.12 -24.16 14.55
N VAL A 3 -18.30 -23.92 15.58
CA VAL A 3 -18.34 -22.70 16.38
C VAL A 3 -18.00 -21.54 15.45
N GLN A 4 -19.00 -20.72 15.09
CA GLN A 4 -18.76 -19.41 14.48
C GLN A 4 -18.09 -18.54 15.54
N SER A 5 -16.75 -18.56 15.55
CA SER A 5 -15.95 -17.68 16.39
C SER A 5 -16.18 -16.23 15.95
N SER A 6 -17.01 -15.49 16.69
CA SER A 6 -17.09 -14.04 16.59
C SER A 6 -15.72 -13.48 16.96
N LEU A 7 -14.92 -13.09 15.97
CA LEU A 7 -13.68 -12.36 16.26
C LEU A 7 -14.03 -11.04 16.95
N PRO A 8 -13.20 -10.57 17.91
CA PRO A 8 -13.49 -9.37 18.67
C PRO A 8 -13.76 -8.19 17.74
N ALA A 9 -14.79 -7.40 18.04
CA ALA A 9 -15.29 -6.31 17.19
C ALA A 9 -14.19 -5.33 16.74
N THR A 10 -13.14 -5.17 17.57
CA THR A 10 -11.96 -4.35 17.30
C THR A 10 -11.16 -4.79 16.07
N LEU A 11 -11.02 -6.10 15.82
CA LEU A 11 -10.34 -6.63 14.63
C LEU A 11 -11.17 -6.43 13.37
N GLY A 12 -12.49 -6.56 13.49
CA GLY A 12 -13.42 -6.25 12.41
C GLY A 12 -13.32 -4.79 11.99
N ALA A 13 -13.35 -3.86 12.95
CA ALA A 13 -13.20 -2.43 12.72
C ALA A 13 -11.85 -2.09 12.08
N ALA A 14 -10.73 -2.59 12.63
CA ALA A 14 -9.39 -2.34 12.08
C ALA A 14 -9.24 -2.85 10.64
N THR A 15 -9.75 -4.06 10.34
CA THR A 15 -9.72 -4.62 8.99
C THR A 15 -10.54 -3.76 8.00
N ARG A 16 -11.70 -3.25 8.43
CA ARG A 16 -12.54 -2.38 7.61
C ARG A 16 -11.84 -1.05 7.31
N THR A 17 -11.25 -0.41 8.31
CA THR A 17 -10.46 0.82 8.12
C THR A 17 -9.30 0.60 7.16
N MET A 18 -8.55 -0.49 7.33
CA MET A 18 -7.45 -0.85 6.43
C MET A 18 -7.91 -1.05 4.98
N ARG A 19 -9.04 -1.72 4.77
CA ARG A 19 -9.64 -1.89 3.43
C ARG A 19 -10.07 -0.58 2.81
N LEU A 20 -10.64 0.33 3.59
CA LEU A 20 -11.08 1.63 3.12
C LEU A 20 -9.89 2.47 2.67
N VAL A 21 -8.84 2.55 3.50
CA VAL A 21 -7.61 3.26 3.15
C VAL A 21 -6.94 2.66 1.91
N HIS A 22 -6.81 1.32 1.86
CA HIS A 22 -6.23 0.64 0.70
C HIS A 22 -7.01 0.90 -0.59
N ALA A 23 -8.35 0.83 -0.54
CA ALA A 23 -9.20 1.13 -1.68
C ALA A 23 -9.08 2.59 -2.12
N ALA A 24 -9.03 3.54 -1.17
CA ALA A 24 -8.85 4.96 -1.47
C ALA A 24 -7.51 5.24 -2.17
N LEU A 25 -6.40 4.68 -1.67
CA LEU A 25 -5.08 4.83 -2.29
C LEU A 25 -5.03 4.20 -3.69
N THR A 26 -5.66 3.02 -3.86
CA THR A 26 -5.74 2.35 -5.17
C THR A 26 -6.56 3.17 -6.16
N ALA A 27 -7.69 3.74 -5.73
CA ALA A 27 -8.49 4.65 -6.54
C ALA A 27 -7.73 5.93 -6.90
N GLY A 28 -6.92 6.47 -5.96
CA GLY A 28 -6.04 7.62 -6.18
C GLY A 28 -5.12 7.45 -7.39
N VAL A 29 -4.50 6.27 -7.55
CA VAL A 29 -3.66 5.97 -8.73
C VAL A 29 -4.45 6.07 -10.03
N GLY A 30 -5.71 5.58 -10.05
CA GLY A 30 -6.60 5.72 -11.20
C GLY A 30 -6.94 7.18 -11.51
N ILE A 31 -7.21 7.98 -10.47
CA ILE A 31 -7.48 9.42 -10.60
C ILE A 31 -6.29 10.14 -11.23
N TYR A 32 -5.05 9.83 -10.83
CA TYR A 32 -3.86 10.44 -11.42
C TYR A 32 -3.80 10.22 -12.94
N VAL A 33 -4.11 9.00 -13.42
CA VAL A 33 -4.08 8.67 -14.85
C VAL A 33 -5.14 9.48 -15.60
N VAL A 34 -6.35 9.56 -15.04
CA VAL A 34 -7.45 10.34 -15.62
C VAL A 34 -7.08 11.82 -15.70
N VAL A 35 -6.50 12.39 -14.64
CA VAL A 35 -6.09 13.79 -14.60
C VAL A 35 -5.06 14.09 -15.69
N VAL A 36 -4.00 13.28 -15.82
CA VAL A 36 -3.00 13.47 -16.88
C VAL A 36 -3.63 13.32 -18.26
N ALA A 37 -4.46 12.29 -18.48
CA ALA A 37 -5.13 12.07 -19.75
C ALA A 37 -6.05 13.24 -20.17
N VAL A 38 -6.70 13.90 -19.21
CA VAL A 38 -7.52 15.10 -19.46
C VAL A 38 -6.64 16.33 -19.72
N LEU A 39 -5.57 16.52 -18.95
CA LEU A 39 -4.66 17.67 -19.10
C LEU A 39 -3.92 17.66 -20.45
N VAL A 40 -3.48 16.48 -20.90
CA VAL A 40 -2.73 16.30 -22.16
C VAL A 40 -3.55 16.56 -23.41
N ARG A 41 -4.89 16.47 -23.34
CA ARG A 41 -5.77 16.78 -24.48
C ARG A 41 -5.78 18.26 -24.86
N ARG A 42 -5.23 19.15 -24.03
CA ARG A 42 -5.16 20.58 -24.34
C ARG A 42 -3.97 20.86 -25.27
N PRO A 43 -4.15 21.63 -26.36
CA PRO A 43 -3.06 21.97 -27.27
C PRO A 43 -1.91 22.62 -26.50
N ALA A 44 -0.72 22.05 -26.64
CA ALA A 44 0.48 22.51 -25.98
C ALA A 44 1.31 23.41 -26.91
N ASP A 45 2.00 24.38 -26.31
CA ASP A 45 3.05 25.11 -27.00
C ASP A 45 4.21 24.14 -27.32
N PRO A 46 4.54 23.90 -28.61
CA PRO A 46 5.55 22.92 -29.03
C PRO A 46 6.94 23.16 -28.43
N GLN A 47 7.23 24.41 -28.02
CA GLN A 47 8.54 24.79 -27.48
C GLN A 47 8.74 24.38 -26.02
N ALA A 48 7.67 24.13 -25.26
CA ALA A 48 7.78 23.80 -23.83
C ALA A 48 8.26 22.36 -23.57
N GLY A 49 8.13 21.45 -24.54
CA GLY A 49 8.47 20.04 -24.38
C GLY A 49 9.95 19.73 -24.60
N ALA A 50 10.59 20.37 -25.57
CA ALA A 50 11.87 19.90 -26.16
C ALA A 50 13.09 19.93 -25.21
N ALA A 51 13.11 20.83 -24.22
CA ALA A 51 14.28 21.04 -23.37
C ALA A 51 14.35 20.14 -22.12
N ALA A 52 13.26 19.45 -21.75
CA ALA A 52 13.17 18.67 -20.50
C ALA A 52 13.43 17.15 -20.67
N ILE A 53 13.77 16.69 -21.89
CA ILE A 53 13.41 15.35 -22.38
C ILE A 53 14.39 14.22 -22.02
N GLY A 54 15.67 14.50 -21.77
CA GLY A 54 16.67 13.43 -21.66
C GLY A 54 16.69 12.71 -20.31
N VAL A 55 16.96 13.45 -19.23
CA VAL A 55 17.42 12.85 -17.97
C VAL A 55 16.28 12.57 -16.97
N LEU A 56 15.19 13.34 -17.04
CA LEU A 56 14.08 13.26 -16.10
C LEU A 56 13.46 11.85 -15.98
N PRO A 57 13.13 11.14 -17.07
CA PRO A 57 12.54 9.81 -16.97
C PRO A 57 13.42 8.83 -16.17
N TYR A 58 14.74 8.89 -16.37
CA TYR A 58 15.69 8.04 -15.67
C TYR A 58 15.82 8.40 -14.19
N ALA A 59 15.79 9.69 -13.85
CA ALA A 59 15.80 10.13 -12.45
C ALA A 59 14.54 9.66 -11.69
N PHE A 60 13.36 9.81 -12.28
CA PHE A 60 12.11 9.32 -11.68
C PHE A 60 12.07 7.79 -11.60
N ALA A 61 12.58 7.08 -12.61
CA ALA A 61 12.70 5.62 -12.57
C ALA A 61 13.64 5.17 -11.43
N ALA A 62 14.78 5.84 -11.25
CA ALA A 62 15.70 5.56 -10.15
C ALA A 62 15.04 5.83 -8.78
N ALA A 63 14.31 6.93 -8.63
CA ALA A 63 13.54 7.22 -7.43
C ALA A 63 12.46 6.16 -7.15
N ALA A 64 11.74 5.70 -8.18
CA ALA A 64 10.77 4.61 -8.05
C ALA A 64 11.41 3.32 -7.56
N VAL A 65 12.54 2.91 -8.15
CA VAL A 65 13.29 1.72 -7.72
C VAL A 65 13.75 1.88 -6.27
N GLY A 66 14.27 3.07 -5.90
CA GLY A 66 14.64 3.39 -4.52
C GLY A 66 13.48 3.23 -3.53
N SER A 67 12.30 3.75 -3.88
CA SER A 67 11.08 3.61 -3.07
C SER A 67 10.60 2.16 -2.94
N LEU A 68 10.73 1.34 -4.00
CA LEU A 68 10.41 -0.09 -3.93
C LEU A 68 11.39 -0.86 -3.03
N VAL A 69 12.69 -0.54 -3.10
CA VAL A 69 13.69 -1.14 -2.20
C VAL A 69 13.41 -0.72 -0.75
N ALA A 70 13.17 0.56 -0.51
CA ALA A 70 12.82 1.09 0.81
C ALA A 70 11.55 0.41 1.36
N LEU A 71 10.53 0.20 0.52
CA LEU A 71 9.32 -0.53 0.87
C LEU A 71 9.63 -1.94 1.37
N VAL A 72 10.44 -2.71 0.64
CA VAL A 72 10.79 -4.08 1.03
C VAL A 72 11.59 -4.09 2.34
N VAL A 73 12.57 -3.19 2.49
CA VAL A 73 13.41 -3.11 3.69
C VAL A 73 12.61 -2.68 4.92
N LEU A 74 11.84 -1.60 4.82
CA LEU A 74 11.03 -1.07 5.92
C LEU A 74 9.94 -2.06 6.33
N ARG A 75 9.26 -2.68 5.35
CA ARG A 75 8.24 -3.69 5.65
C ARG A 75 8.83 -4.88 6.40
N ARG A 76 10.01 -5.37 5.99
CA ARG A 76 10.71 -6.46 6.69
C ARG A 76 11.10 -6.07 8.11
N LYS A 77 11.56 -4.84 8.32
CA LYS A 77 11.94 -4.32 9.66
C LYS A 77 10.72 -4.09 10.58
N MET A 78 9.58 -3.71 10.03
CA MET A 78 8.39 -3.37 10.82
C MET A 78 7.47 -4.57 11.12
N MET A 79 7.56 -5.66 10.35
CA MET A 79 6.71 -6.83 10.55
C MET A 79 7.21 -7.73 11.68
N PRO A 80 6.33 -8.19 12.60
CA PRO A 80 6.70 -9.19 13.59
C PRO A 80 7.00 -10.53 12.92
N ALA A 81 7.87 -11.34 13.53
CA ALA A 81 8.26 -12.66 13.03
C ALA A 81 7.02 -13.55 12.83
N ARG A 82 6.93 -14.24 11.68
CA ARG A 82 5.79 -15.08 11.29
C ARG A 82 5.91 -16.46 11.97
N GLU A 83 4.82 -16.93 12.61
CA GLU A 83 4.73 -18.31 13.10
C GLU A 83 3.86 -19.21 12.19
N PRO A 84 4.10 -20.54 12.18
CA PRO A 84 3.41 -21.46 11.28
C PRO A 84 1.93 -21.75 11.65
N PRO A 85 1.10 -22.12 10.65
CA PRO A 85 -0.36 -22.17 10.80
C PRO A 85 -0.94 -23.30 11.65
N ALA A 86 -0.18 -24.35 11.95
CA ALA A 86 -0.73 -25.60 12.51
C ALA A 86 -1.06 -25.52 14.01
N GLN A 87 -0.51 -24.56 14.75
CA GLN A 87 -0.76 -24.38 16.19
C GLN A 87 -1.86 -23.32 16.46
N LEU A 88 -2.58 -22.87 15.43
CA LEU A 88 -3.37 -21.63 15.42
C LEU A 88 -4.83 -21.71 15.88
N ALA A 89 -5.46 -22.90 15.91
CA ALA A 89 -6.92 -23.00 15.95
C ALA A 89 -7.55 -23.01 17.37
N ASP A 90 -6.79 -23.37 18.41
CA ASP A 90 -7.38 -23.77 19.70
C ASP A 90 -7.55 -22.67 20.77
N ARG A 91 -7.20 -21.40 20.53
CA ARG A 91 -6.95 -20.44 21.64
C ARG A 91 -7.62 -19.06 21.58
N ILE A 92 -8.80 -18.93 20.98
CA ILE A 92 -9.52 -17.64 20.94
C ILE A 92 -10.77 -17.71 21.82
N ALA A 93 -10.68 -17.18 23.04
CA ALA A 93 -11.83 -16.86 23.89
C ALA A 93 -12.20 -15.36 23.75
N ASP A 94 -13.50 -15.12 23.84
CA ASP A 94 -14.27 -13.94 23.43
C ASP A 94 -14.18 -12.72 24.38
N ASP A 95 -14.51 -11.56 23.80
CA ASP A 95 -15.00 -10.30 24.38
C ASP A 95 -14.17 -9.40 25.32
N ASP A 96 -12.98 -9.78 25.77
CA ASP A 96 -12.13 -8.83 26.53
C ASP A 96 -11.39 -7.81 25.63
N PRO A 97 -11.21 -6.53 26.08
CA PRO A 97 -10.35 -5.58 25.40
C PRO A 97 -8.97 -6.19 25.15
N LEU A 98 -8.44 -6.00 23.94
CA LEU A 98 -7.17 -6.61 23.55
C LEU A 98 -6.09 -6.28 24.59
N PRO A 99 -5.36 -7.29 25.10
CA PRO A 99 -4.21 -7.05 25.96
C PRO A 99 -3.27 -6.03 25.31
N GLU A 100 -2.68 -5.14 26.12
CA GLU A 100 -1.71 -4.13 25.66
C GLU A 100 -0.68 -4.63 24.62
N PRO A 101 -0.04 -5.81 24.78
CA PRO A 101 0.90 -6.28 23.78
C PRO A 101 0.23 -6.61 22.43
N ALA A 102 -0.99 -7.15 22.43
CA ALA A 102 -1.76 -7.43 21.22
C ALA A 102 -2.20 -6.14 20.50
N ARG A 103 -2.59 -5.12 21.26
CA ARG A 103 -2.93 -3.80 20.71
C ARG A 103 -1.73 -3.13 20.04
N ARG A 104 -0.54 -3.21 20.66
CA ARG A 104 0.71 -2.69 20.08
C ARG A 104 1.09 -3.44 18.79
N ALA A 105 0.94 -4.76 18.76
CA ALA A 105 1.22 -5.55 17.56
C ALA A 105 0.28 -5.19 16.40
N LEU A 106 -1.02 -5.01 16.68
CA LEU A 106 -1.99 -4.55 15.71
C LEU A 106 -1.63 -3.16 15.15
N GLY A 107 -1.23 -2.23 16.03
CA GLY A 107 -0.76 -0.90 15.64
C GLY A 107 0.48 -0.94 14.73
N LYS A 108 1.46 -1.80 15.03
CA LYS A 108 2.65 -2.00 14.19
C LYS A 108 2.28 -2.52 12.80
N VAL A 109 1.37 -3.49 12.71
CA VAL A 109 0.90 -4.02 11.42
C VAL A 109 0.18 -2.97 10.61
N PHE A 110 -0.69 -2.19 11.26
CA PHE A 110 -1.39 -1.08 10.63
C PHE A 110 -0.39 -0.07 10.07
N ALA A 111 0.54 0.42 10.90
CA ALA A 111 1.57 1.37 10.49
C ALA A 111 2.43 0.84 9.33
N ALA A 112 2.90 -0.42 9.41
CA ALA A 112 3.68 -1.03 8.34
C ALA A 112 2.90 -1.13 7.02
N SER A 113 1.59 -1.37 7.08
CA SER A 113 0.72 -1.44 5.91
C SER A 113 0.55 -0.06 5.28
N ILE A 114 0.28 0.97 6.09
CA ILE A 114 0.18 2.36 5.63
C ILE A 114 1.47 2.81 4.95
N VAL A 115 2.63 2.58 5.58
CA VAL A 115 3.92 2.94 5.00
C VAL A 115 4.17 2.20 3.69
N THR A 116 3.82 0.91 3.61
CA THR A 116 3.93 0.14 2.36
C THR A 116 3.07 0.79 1.26
N TRP A 117 1.82 1.11 1.55
CA TRP A 117 0.91 1.65 0.55
C TRP A 117 1.28 3.08 0.13
N ALA A 118 1.75 3.91 1.05
CA ALA A 118 2.26 5.25 0.74
C ALA A 118 3.51 5.22 -0.15
N LEU A 119 4.43 4.28 0.10
CA LEU A 119 5.60 4.09 -0.77
C LEU A 119 5.20 3.55 -2.15
N ALA A 120 4.20 2.66 -2.22
CA ALA A 120 3.66 2.20 -3.49
C ALA A 120 3.02 3.37 -4.27
N GLU A 121 2.17 4.16 -3.61
CA GLU A 121 1.54 5.34 -4.21
C GLU A 121 2.56 6.39 -4.66
N SER A 122 3.66 6.57 -3.92
CA SER A 122 4.76 7.47 -4.32
C SER A 122 5.34 7.10 -5.69
N VAL A 123 5.38 5.81 -6.05
CA VAL A 123 5.77 5.37 -7.39
C VAL A 123 4.81 5.90 -8.44
N ALA A 124 3.49 5.83 -8.20
CA ALA A 124 2.50 6.42 -9.10
C ALA A 124 2.63 7.95 -9.21
N ILE A 125 2.95 8.63 -8.10
CA ILE A 125 3.16 10.09 -8.08
C ILE A 125 4.36 10.47 -8.97
N TYR A 126 5.44 9.68 -8.98
CA TYR A 126 6.56 9.91 -9.90
C TYR A 126 6.13 9.85 -11.36
N GLY A 127 5.35 8.84 -11.74
CA GLY A 127 4.78 8.75 -13.07
C GLY A 127 3.81 9.89 -13.39
N PHE A 128 2.99 10.30 -12.42
CA PHE A 128 2.06 11.42 -12.55
C PHE A 128 2.80 12.74 -12.85
N VAL A 129 3.81 13.07 -12.05
CA VAL A 129 4.64 14.26 -12.26
C VAL A 129 5.33 14.19 -13.62
N LEU A 130 5.91 13.05 -13.97
CA LEU A 130 6.54 12.85 -15.27
C LEU A 130 5.55 13.05 -16.44
N GLY A 131 4.33 12.53 -16.30
CA GLY A 131 3.30 12.67 -17.33
C GLY A 131 2.79 14.11 -17.50
N ILE A 132 2.73 14.89 -16.42
CA ILE A 132 2.44 16.33 -16.49
C ILE A 132 3.58 17.07 -17.19
N LEU A 133 4.82 16.83 -16.79
CA LEU A 133 5.99 17.53 -17.32
C LEU A 133 6.21 17.25 -18.81
N LEU A 134 6.06 15.99 -19.21
CA LEU A 134 6.20 15.59 -20.62
C LEU A 134 4.93 15.82 -21.45
N ARG A 135 3.83 16.21 -20.80
CA ARG A 135 2.49 16.27 -21.41
C ARG A 135 2.17 15.01 -22.22
N ASP A 136 2.52 13.85 -21.67
CA ASP A 136 2.24 12.54 -22.27
C ASP A 136 1.85 11.57 -21.15
N VAL A 137 0.79 10.80 -21.36
CA VAL A 137 0.35 9.77 -20.41
C VAL A 137 1.22 8.51 -20.50
N ARG A 138 1.86 8.23 -21.63
CA ARG A 138 2.60 6.97 -21.85
C ARG A 138 3.71 6.73 -20.82
N PRO A 139 4.55 7.73 -20.47
CA PRO A 139 5.59 7.55 -19.46
C PRO A 139 5.05 7.27 -18.06
N MET A 140 3.81 7.67 -17.77
CA MET A 140 3.16 7.44 -16.48
C MET A 140 2.68 5.99 -16.31
N LEU A 141 2.24 5.34 -17.38
CA LEU A 141 1.62 4.01 -17.33
C LEU A 141 2.44 2.93 -16.60
N PRO A 142 3.76 2.76 -16.84
CA PRO A 142 4.54 1.75 -16.12
C PRO A 142 4.59 2.02 -14.61
N PHE A 143 4.69 3.28 -14.19
CA PHE A 143 4.69 3.64 -12.76
C PHE A 143 3.34 3.35 -12.10
N ALA A 144 2.23 3.70 -12.77
CA ALA A 144 0.89 3.41 -12.29
C ALA A 144 0.66 1.89 -12.18
N ALA A 145 1.08 1.12 -13.20
CA ALA A 145 0.96 -0.34 -13.21
C ALA A 145 1.75 -0.98 -12.05
N VAL A 146 2.99 -0.56 -11.83
CA VAL A 146 3.82 -1.04 -10.72
C VAL A 146 3.19 -0.69 -9.37
N SER A 147 2.74 0.55 -9.19
CA SER A 147 2.06 0.97 -7.95
C SER A 147 0.82 0.13 -7.67
N ILE A 148 -0.05 -0.10 -8.67
CA ILE A 148 -1.25 -0.93 -8.54
C ILE A 148 -0.85 -2.37 -8.22
N ALA A 149 0.13 -2.95 -8.91
CA ALA A 149 0.59 -4.31 -8.66
C ALA A 149 1.08 -4.47 -7.21
N VAL A 150 1.84 -3.51 -6.69
CA VAL A 150 2.33 -3.50 -5.30
C VAL A 150 1.17 -3.33 -4.31
N LEU A 151 0.23 -2.41 -4.57
CA LEU A 151 -0.96 -2.23 -3.73
C LEU A 151 -1.78 -3.51 -3.66
N LEU A 152 -2.01 -4.20 -4.78
CA LEU A 152 -2.74 -5.46 -4.84
C LEU A 152 -1.99 -6.60 -4.14
N ALA A 153 -0.67 -6.71 -4.34
CA ALA A 153 0.16 -7.71 -3.67
C ALA A 153 0.10 -7.57 -2.14
N TYR A 154 -0.02 -6.33 -1.65
CA TYR A 154 -0.10 -6.01 -0.23
C TYR A 154 -1.49 -5.60 0.24
N ALA A 155 -2.54 -6.09 -0.41
CA ALA A 155 -3.92 -5.89 0.01
C ALA A 155 -4.14 -6.35 1.46
N PRO A 156 -5.02 -5.66 2.23
CA PRO A 156 -5.24 -5.97 3.63
C PRO A 156 -5.87 -7.36 3.81
N ARG A 157 -5.12 -8.27 4.45
CA ARG A 157 -5.54 -9.65 4.75
C ARG A 157 -5.85 -9.78 6.23
N ARG A 158 -7.08 -10.19 6.56
CA ARG A 158 -7.54 -10.46 7.93
C ARG A 158 -6.60 -11.44 8.67
N ALA A 159 -6.16 -12.48 7.97
CA ALA A 159 -5.24 -13.50 8.50
C ALA A 159 -3.91 -12.93 9.02
N LEU A 160 -3.43 -11.80 8.44
CA LEU A 160 -2.19 -11.15 8.90
C LEU A 160 -2.39 -10.47 10.27
N LEU A 161 -3.53 -9.81 10.47
CA LEU A 161 -3.88 -9.15 11.73
C LEU A 161 -4.09 -10.17 12.84
N GLU A 162 -4.79 -11.27 12.53
CA GLU A 162 -4.98 -12.39 13.44
C GLU A 162 -3.65 -13.04 13.84
N ALA A 163 -2.73 -13.23 12.89
CA ALA A 163 -1.39 -13.75 13.19
C ALA A 163 -0.60 -12.83 14.14
N ALA A 164 -0.66 -11.51 13.94
CA ALA A 164 0.07 -10.56 14.78
C ALA A 164 -0.49 -10.45 16.22
N VAL A 165 -1.82 -10.44 16.36
CA VAL A 165 -2.49 -10.45 17.67
C VAL A 165 -2.15 -11.71 18.46
N ARG A 166 -2.10 -12.85 17.78
CA ARG A 166 -1.73 -14.14 18.39
C ARG A 166 -0.28 -14.18 18.85
N ALA A 167 0.65 -13.70 18.02
CA ALA A 167 2.08 -13.66 18.36
C ALA A 167 2.36 -12.82 19.62
N ALA A 168 1.54 -11.81 19.90
CA ALA A 168 1.72 -10.89 21.02
C ALA A 168 0.97 -11.28 22.31
N ARG A 169 0.16 -12.34 22.30
CA ARG A 169 -0.49 -12.87 23.52
C ARG A 169 0.37 -13.93 24.24
N ARG A 170 1.53 -14.28 23.67
CA ARG A 170 2.54 -15.11 24.30
C ARG A 170 3.42 -14.26 25.20
#